data_AF-A0A2H0UUL4-F1
#
_entry.id   AF-A0A2H0UUL4-F1
#
_cell.length_a   1.000
_cell.length_b   1.000
_cell.length_c   1.000
_cell.angle_alpha   90.00
_cell.angle_beta   90.00
_cell.angle_gamma   90.00
#
_symmetry.space_group_name_H-M   'P 1'
#
loop_
_entity.id
_entity.type
_entity.pdbx_description
1 polymer ?
#
loop_
_entity_poly.entity_id
_entity_poly.type
_entity_poly.pdbx_seq_one_letter_code
_entity_poly.pdbx_strand_id
1 'polypeptide(L)'
;MDKFDMKRKVLDELKKIQQEIKEGSSRDYSADFSQIGHSSIKEGYLNGKSIQRVIFYLRGYGCKWAISRGGGCFMCGHYTKTSMGRKISPFHFITQFQNEFAKYDFTQYPMICVYNAGSFLNEEEMPVIARQEIFRVIAENQHIQTVV
;
A
#
# COMPACT_ATOMS: atom_id res chain seq x y z
N MET A 1 15.25 -40.70 0.60
CA MET A 1 14.82 -39.38 1.12
C MET A 1 13.32 -39.30 0.94
N ASP A 2 12.56 -39.17 2.02
CA ASP A 2 11.10 -39.06 1.97
C ASP A 2 10.69 -37.79 1.18
N LYS A 3 9.63 -37.86 0.38
CA LYS A 3 9.09 -36.72 -0.38
C LYS A 3 8.78 -35.53 0.54
N PHE A 4 8.39 -35.79 1.80
CA PHE A 4 8.19 -34.74 2.80
C PHE A 4 9.47 -34.00 3.16
N ASP A 5 10.58 -34.72 3.27
CA ASP A 5 11.88 -34.18 3.64
C ASP A 5 12.48 -33.33 2.51
N MET A 6 12.28 -33.76 1.26
CA MET A 6 12.65 -32.97 0.07
C MET A 6 11.83 -31.67 -0.02
N LYS A 7 10.51 -31.73 0.18
CA LYS A 7 9.63 -30.56 0.14
C LYS A 7 10.03 -29.52 1.18
N ARG A 8 10.38 -29.95 2.40
CA ARG A 8 10.80 -29.07 3.49
C ARG A 8 12.10 -28.34 3.13
N LYS A 9 13.11 -29.07 2.65
CA LYS A 9 14.39 -28.48 2.22
C LYS A 9 14.19 -27.42 1.13
N VAL A 10 13.38 -27.71 0.11
CA VAL A 10 13.10 -26.73 -0.96
C VAL A 10 12.42 -25.47 -0.41
N LEU A 11 11.44 -25.62 0.49
CA LEU A 11 10.77 -24.47 1.11
C LEU A 11 11.73 -23.63 1.96
N ASP A 12 12.66 -24.27 2.67
CA ASP A 12 13.63 -23.56 3.49
C ASP A 12 14.63 -22.78 2.64
N GLU A 13 15.09 -23.33 1.51
CA GLU A 13 15.93 -22.60 0.56
C GLU A 13 15.19 -21.43 -0.09
N LEU A 14 13.92 -21.60 -0.47
CA LEU A 14 13.09 -20.49 -0.99
C LEU A 14 12.93 -19.36 0.03
N LYS A 15 12.76 -19.69 1.31
CA LYS A 15 12.66 -18.71 2.40
C LYS A 15 13.98 -17.97 2.62
N LYS A 16 15.13 -18.65 2.48
CA LYS A 16 16.45 -18.00 2.56
C LYS A 16 16.64 -17.01 1.43
N ILE A 17 16.37 -17.41 0.19
CA ILE A 17 16.47 -16.52 -0.99
C ILE A 17 15.57 -15.29 -0.81
N GLN A 18 14.33 -15.47 -0.31
CA GLN A 18 13.44 -14.35 0.01
C GLN A 18 14.03 -13.40 1.04
N GLN A 19 14.66 -13.94 2.08
CA GLN A 19 15.27 -13.14 3.12
C GLN A 19 16.45 -12.31 2.58
N GLU A 20 17.32 -12.94 1.79
CA GLU A 20 18.46 -12.28 1.14
C GLU A 20 18.01 -11.18 0.19
N ILE A 21 16.95 -11.40 -0.61
CA ILE A 21 16.39 -10.36 -1.50
C ILE A 21 15.91 -9.16 -0.69
N LYS A 22 15.24 -9.37 0.45
CA LYS A 22 14.75 -8.27 1.30
C LYS A 22 15.89 -7.49 1.93
N GLU A 23 16.89 -8.19 2.45
CA GLU A 23 18.07 -7.58 3.08
C GLU A 23 18.90 -6.82 2.04
N GLY A 24 19.13 -7.40 0.86
CA GLY A 24 19.81 -6.72 -0.25
C GLY A 24 19.00 -5.57 -0.86
N SER A 25 17.68 -5.57 -0.69
CA SER A 25 16.80 -4.45 -1.09
C SER A 25 16.76 -3.33 -0.06
N SER A 26 17.42 -3.47 1.10
CA SER A 26 17.45 -2.42 2.12
C SER A 26 18.19 -1.21 1.55
N ARG A 27 17.43 -0.18 1.21
CA ARG A 27 17.96 1.13 0.81
C ARG A 27 18.11 2.01 2.04
N ASP A 28 19.08 2.92 2.00
CA ASP A 28 19.17 4.00 2.97
C ASP A 28 17.87 4.83 2.88
N TYR A 29 17.01 4.66 3.88
CA TYR A 29 15.62 5.10 3.82
C TYR A 29 15.51 6.52 4.38
N SER A 30 15.91 7.51 3.57
CA SER A 30 15.71 8.94 3.82
C SER A 30 14.37 9.45 3.28
N ALA A 31 13.42 8.56 3.01
CA ALA A 31 12.14 8.92 2.44
C ALA A 31 11.30 9.74 3.42
N ASP A 32 10.83 10.89 2.97
CA ASP A 32 9.83 11.68 3.68
C ASP A 32 8.48 10.94 3.66
N PHE A 33 8.09 10.40 4.81
CA PHE A 33 6.83 9.68 4.98
C PHE A 33 5.60 10.59 5.01
N SER A 34 5.77 11.91 4.96
CA SER A 34 4.67 12.85 4.75
C SER A 34 4.25 12.95 3.27
N GLN A 35 5.08 12.45 2.34
CA GLN A 35 4.81 12.46 0.90
C GLN A 35 4.30 11.11 0.41
N ILE A 36 3.32 11.16 -0.49
CA ILE A 36 2.75 9.95 -1.08
C ILE A 36 3.80 9.17 -1.88
N GLY A 37 3.60 7.86 -2.02
CA GLY A 37 4.44 7.02 -2.86
C GLY A 37 4.30 7.37 -4.33
N HIS A 38 3.06 7.48 -4.79
CA HIS A 38 2.68 7.86 -6.14
C HIS A 38 1.19 8.22 -6.18
N SER A 39 0.80 9.04 -7.14
CA SER A 39 -0.59 9.29 -7.50
C SER A 39 -0.73 9.30 -9.02
N SER A 40 -1.90 8.91 -9.53
CA SER A 40 -2.15 8.89 -10.97
C SER A 40 -3.63 9.01 -11.29
N ILE A 41 -3.94 9.55 -12.47
CA ILE A 41 -5.27 9.48 -13.05
C ILE A 41 -5.30 8.31 -14.04
N LYS A 42 -6.31 7.47 -13.93
CA LYS A 42 -6.52 6.31 -14.81
C LYS A 42 -7.98 6.20 -15.20
N GLU A 43 -8.23 5.49 -16.29
CA GLU A 43 -9.59 5.07 -16.63
C GLU A 43 -10.11 4.10 -15.55
N GLY A 44 -11.39 4.22 -15.22
CA GLY A 44 -12.15 3.35 -14.34
C GLY A 44 -13.59 3.23 -14.83
N TYR A 45 -14.39 2.41 -14.14
CA TYR A 45 -15.79 2.20 -14.50
C TYR A 45 -16.70 2.46 -13.32
N LEU A 46 -17.67 3.36 -13.50
CA LEU A 46 -18.70 3.66 -12.51
C LEU A 46 -20.07 3.48 -13.17
N ASN A 47 -20.89 2.60 -12.61
CA ASN A 47 -22.23 2.29 -13.14
C ASN A 47 -22.23 1.92 -14.64
N GLY A 48 -21.24 1.13 -15.06
CA GLY A 48 -21.09 0.68 -16.45
C GLY A 48 -20.55 1.72 -17.42
N LYS A 49 -20.21 2.93 -16.95
CA LYS A 49 -19.63 4.01 -17.78
C LYS A 49 -18.15 4.20 -17.49
N SER A 50 -17.37 4.43 -18.52
CA SER A 50 -15.96 4.83 -18.40
C SER A 50 -15.86 6.23 -17.81
N ILE A 51 -14.99 6.39 -16.81
CA ILE A 51 -14.70 7.65 -16.12
C ILE A 51 -13.20 7.76 -15.87
N GLN A 52 -12.73 8.97 -15.58
CA GLN A 52 -11.40 9.17 -15.00
C GLN A 52 -11.48 9.05 -13.48
N ARG A 53 -10.57 8.26 -12.89
CA ARG A 53 -10.43 8.08 -11.44
C ARG A 53 -9.04 8.46 -10.97
N VAL A 54 -8.97 8.94 -9.73
CA VAL A 54 -7.70 9.24 -9.07
C VAL A 54 -7.27 8.04 -8.24
N ILE A 55 -6.00 7.65 -8.32
CA ILE A 55 -5.43 6.55 -7.56
C ILE A 55 -4.27 7.06 -6.71
N PHE A 56 -4.34 6.81 -5.41
CA PHE A 56 -3.33 7.15 -4.41
C PHE A 56 -2.61 5.89 -3.93
N TYR A 57 -1.28 5.93 -3.94
CA TYR A 57 -0.41 4.89 -3.42
C TYR A 57 0.35 5.43 -2.20
N LEU A 58 -0.26 5.31 -1.02
CA LEU A 58 0.33 5.69 0.26
C LEU A 58 1.56 4.80 0.58
N ARG A 59 2.59 5.42 1.15
CA ARG A 59 3.75 4.72 1.71
C ARG A 59 3.36 4.13 3.06
N GLY A 60 3.21 2.81 3.10
CA GLY A 60 2.80 2.07 4.29
C GLY A 60 3.94 1.35 5.02
N TYR A 61 3.55 0.59 6.05
CA TYR A 61 4.42 -0.32 6.80
C TYR A 61 5.06 -1.40 5.91
N GLY A 62 4.29 -1.86 4.92
CA GLY A 62 4.55 -3.07 4.14
C GLY A 62 3.56 -4.17 4.52
N CYS A 63 3.28 -5.08 3.59
CA CYS A 63 2.30 -6.11 3.88
C CYS A 63 2.81 -7.12 4.91
N LYS A 64 1.92 -7.57 5.80
CA LYS A 64 2.28 -8.48 6.91
C LYS A 64 2.97 -9.75 6.41
N TRP A 65 2.54 -10.26 5.26
CA TRP A 65 3.18 -11.40 4.61
C TRP A 65 4.62 -11.11 4.22
N ALA A 66 4.89 -9.97 3.59
CA ALA A 66 6.24 -9.58 3.18
C ALA A 66 7.17 -9.26 4.35
N ILE A 67 6.63 -8.86 5.51
CA ILE A 67 7.44 -8.55 6.68
C ILE A 67 7.82 -9.81 7.46
N SER A 68 7.01 -10.87 7.36
CA SER A 68 7.31 -12.14 8.01
C SER A 68 8.62 -12.78 7.49
N ARG A 69 9.32 -13.48 8.38
CA ARG A 69 10.59 -14.17 8.07
C ARG A 69 10.36 -15.22 6.98
N GLY A 70 11.08 -15.10 5.87
CA GLY A 70 10.90 -15.97 4.70
C GLY A 70 9.53 -15.86 4.01
N GLY A 71 8.68 -14.92 4.42
CA GLY A 71 7.43 -14.61 3.72
C GLY A 71 7.63 -13.63 2.57
N GLY A 72 6.55 -13.10 2.04
CA GLY A 72 6.57 -12.20 0.88
C GLY A 72 6.32 -12.92 -0.43
N CYS A 73 5.94 -12.14 -1.42
CA CYS A 73 5.64 -12.64 -2.75
C CYS A 73 6.84 -12.38 -3.66
N PHE A 74 7.29 -13.41 -4.38
CA PHE A 74 8.39 -13.30 -5.35
C PHE A 74 8.09 -12.32 -6.50
N MET A 75 6.82 -12.02 -6.76
CA MET A 75 6.39 -11.22 -7.91
C MET A 75 5.86 -9.82 -7.57
N CYS A 76 5.52 -9.55 -6.31
CA CYS A 76 4.72 -8.36 -5.97
C CYS A 76 5.54 -7.06 -6.02
N GLY A 77 6.80 -7.08 -5.58
CA GLY A 77 7.68 -5.90 -5.58
C GLY A 77 7.24 -4.73 -4.69
N HIS A 78 6.05 -4.76 -4.10
CA HIS A 78 5.50 -3.67 -3.28
C HIS A 78 6.28 -3.43 -1.99
N TYR A 79 6.94 -4.45 -1.45
CA TYR A 79 7.72 -4.34 -0.22
C TYR A 79 8.76 -3.20 -0.29
N THR A 80 9.45 -3.05 -1.43
CA THR A 80 10.47 -2.01 -1.61
C THR A 80 9.90 -0.60 -1.75
N LYS A 81 8.59 -0.48 -2.03
CA LYS A 81 7.86 0.80 -2.09
C LYS A 81 7.26 1.20 -0.73
N THR A 82 7.47 0.39 0.30
CA THR A 82 6.98 0.61 1.66
C THR A 82 8.15 0.90 2.59
N SER A 83 7.87 1.28 3.83
CA SER A 83 8.88 1.45 4.89
C SER A 83 9.59 0.15 5.33
N MET A 84 9.33 -0.98 4.67
CA MET A 84 10.01 -2.26 4.87
C MET A 84 9.96 -2.73 6.34
N GLY A 85 8.79 -2.61 6.96
CA GLY A 85 8.57 -3.02 8.34
C GLY A 85 8.98 -1.99 9.40
N ARG A 86 9.28 -0.74 9.02
CA ARG A 86 9.40 0.37 9.98
C ARG A 86 8.03 0.97 10.25
N LYS A 87 7.62 1.08 11.51
CA LYS A 87 6.30 1.65 11.85
C LYS A 87 6.21 3.10 11.36
N ILE A 88 5.11 3.42 10.70
CA ILE A 88 4.77 4.78 10.26
C ILE A 88 3.70 5.32 11.20
N SER A 89 3.87 6.56 11.66
CA SER A 89 2.86 7.24 12.48
C SER A 89 1.53 7.39 11.72
N PRO A 90 0.36 7.23 12.36
CA PRO A 90 -0.94 7.55 11.76
C PRO A 90 -0.98 8.94 11.13
N PHE A 91 -0.29 9.92 11.77
CA PHE A 91 -0.18 11.29 11.27
C PHE A 91 0.38 11.34 9.85
N HIS A 92 1.44 10.58 9.55
CA HIS A 92 2.05 10.57 8.22
C HIS A 92 1.09 10.05 7.14
N PHE A 93 0.28 9.02 7.42
CA PHE A 93 -0.73 8.55 6.46
C PHE A 93 -1.78 9.62 6.16
N ILE A 94 -2.24 10.30 7.21
CA ILE A 94 -3.22 11.39 7.09
C ILE A 94 -2.62 12.54 6.26
N THR A 95 -1.39 12.96 6.58
CA THR A 95 -0.70 14.03 5.85
C THR A 95 -0.46 13.67 4.38
N GLN A 96 0.00 12.44 4.08
CA GLN A 96 0.14 11.96 2.70
C GLN A 96 -1.16 12.08 1.93
N PHE A 97 -2.26 11.62 2.53
CA PHE A 97 -3.56 11.65 1.91
C PHE A 97 -4.06 13.08 1.71
N GLN A 98 -4.09 13.92 2.75
CA GLN A 98 -4.64 15.27 2.69
C GLN A 98 -3.84 16.17 1.73
N ASN A 99 -2.51 16.11 1.77
CA ASN A 99 -1.65 16.89 0.88
C ASN A 99 -1.86 16.51 -0.59
N GLU A 100 -2.05 15.22 -0.87
CA GLU A 100 -2.28 14.75 -2.23
C GLU A 100 -3.71 15.03 -2.68
N PHE A 101 -4.70 14.81 -1.80
CA PHE A 101 -6.12 15.06 -2.04
C PHE A 101 -6.39 16.50 -2.47
N ALA A 102 -5.74 17.46 -1.81
CA ALA A 102 -5.88 18.89 -2.13
C ALA A 102 -5.41 19.28 -3.55
N LYS A 103 -4.66 18.41 -4.25
CA LYS A 103 -4.18 18.67 -5.61
C LYS A 103 -5.20 18.35 -6.70
N TYR A 104 -6.29 17.66 -6.36
CA TYR A 104 -7.27 17.17 -7.34
C TYR A 104 -8.62 17.86 -7.19
N ASP A 105 -9.21 18.18 -8.33
CA ASP A 105 -10.59 18.66 -8.42
C ASP A 105 -11.53 17.46 -8.65
N PHE A 106 -12.19 17.02 -7.57
CA PHE A 106 -13.07 15.85 -7.60
C PHE A 106 -14.40 16.09 -8.32
N THR A 107 -14.70 17.32 -8.77
CA THR A 107 -15.82 17.53 -9.71
C THR A 107 -15.58 16.82 -11.04
N GLN A 108 -14.32 16.57 -11.40
CA GLN A 108 -13.90 15.88 -12.61
C GLN A 108 -13.63 14.39 -12.40
N TYR A 109 -13.44 13.96 -11.15
CA TYR A 109 -13.02 12.61 -10.79
C TYR A 109 -13.95 12.02 -9.71
N PRO A 110 -15.09 11.42 -10.09
CA PRO A 110 -16.08 10.94 -9.11
C PRO A 110 -15.65 9.66 -8.38
N MET A 111 -14.43 9.16 -8.62
CA MET A 111 -13.89 7.95 -8.02
C MET A 111 -12.46 8.17 -7.54
N ILE A 112 -12.20 7.72 -6.32
CA ILE A 112 -10.86 7.68 -5.72
C ILE A 112 -10.50 6.25 -5.34
N CYS A 113 -9.23 5.88 -5.50
CA CYS A 113 -8.73 4.58 -5.05
C CYS A 113 -7.53 4.79 -4.13
N VAL A 114 -7.49 4.10 -2.99
CA VAL A 114 -6.46 4.33 -1.98
C VAL A 114 -5.77 3.02 -1.61
N TYR A 115 -4.50 2.92 -1.99
CA TYR A 115 -3.66 1.75 -1.74
C TYR A 115 -2.52 2.09 -0.78
N ASN A 116 -2.11 1.14 0.05
CA ASN A 116 -0.99 1.28 1.00
C ASN A 116 0.15 0.27 0.75
N ALA A 117 0.19 -0.33 -0.46
CA ALA A 117 1.12 -1.41 -0.80
C ALA A 117 1.04 -2.62 0.16
N GLY A 118 -0.16 -2.86 0.70
CA GLY A 118 -0.52 -3.95 1.59
C GLY A 118 -2.03 -4.12 1.66
N SER A 119 -2.52 -4.56 2.82
CA SER A 119 -3.94 -4.62 3.17
C SER A 119 -4.36 -3.32 3.85
N PHE A 120 -5.22 -2.55 3.17
CA PHE A 120 -5.76 -1.31 3.73
C PHE A 120 -6.54 -1.53 5.03
N LEU A 121 -7.16 -2.69 5.22
CA LEU A 121 -7.96 -3.00 6.42
C LEU A 121 -7.14 -3.63 7.56
N ASN A 122 -5.86 -3.93 7.35
CA ASN A 122 -5.00 -4.44 8.41
C ASN A 122 -4.50 -3.26 9.27
N GLU A 123 -4.80 -3.27 10.57
CA GLU A 123 -4.40 -2.20 11.50
C GLU A 123 -2.88 -2.02 11.64
N GLU A 124 -2.10 -3.09 11.53
CA GLU A 124 -0.63 -3.00 11.53
C GLU A 124 -0.09 -2.30 10.29
N GLU A 125 -0.81 -2.37 9.16
CA GLU A 125 -0.38 -1.85 7.87
C GLU A 125 -0.97 -0.47 7.54
N MET A 126 -2.12 -0.17 8.14
CA MET A 126 -2.87 1.07 8.01
C MET A 126 -3.65 1.31 9.31
N PRO A 127 -3.21 2.19 10.22
CA PRO A 127 -3.84 2.41 11.51
C PRO A 127 -5.32 2.82 11.41
N VAL A 128 -6.16 2.37 12.34
CA VAL A 128 -7.60 2.67 12.38
C VAL A 128 -7.87 4.18 12.29
N ILE A 129 -7.14 4.97 13.08
CA ILE A 129 -7.27 6.44 13.13
C ILE A 129 -7.02 7.06 11.75
N ALA A 130 -5.99 6.58 11.03
CA ALA A 130 -5.70 7.08 9.69
C ALA A 130 -6.82 6.70 8.69
N ARG A 131 -7.36 5.49 8.76
CA ARG A 131 -8.49 5.07 7.89
C ARG A 131 -9.73 5.91 8.13
N GLN A 132 -10.06 6.14 9.40
CA GLN A 132 -11.23 6.94 9.78
C GLN A 132 -11.11 8.35 9.22
N GLU A 133 -9.95 8.97 9.37
CA GLU A 133 -9.72 10.32 8.85
C GLU A 133 -9.74 10.38 7.32
N ILE A 134 -9.13 9.40 6.64
CA ILE A 134 -9.19 9.28 5.17
C ILE A 134 -10.64 9.14 4.70
N PHE A 135 -11.42 8.26 5.32
CA PHE A 135 -12.83 8.09 4.96
C PHE A 135 -13.67 9.33 5.28
N ARG A 136 -13.38 10.04 6.38
CA ARG A 136 -14.04 11.31 6.72
C ARG A 136 -13.82 12.35 5.62
N VAL A 137 -12.57 12.58 5.21
CA VAL A 137 -12.22 13.55 4.15
C VAL A 137 -12.88 13.17 2.82
N ILE A 138 -12.92 11.88 2.48
CA ILE A 138 -13.61 11.41 1.28
C ILE A 138 -15.12 11.67 1.37
N ALA A 139 -15.74 11.34 2.51
CA ALA A 139 -17.19 11.49 2.71
C ALA A 139 -17.66 12.95 2.72
N GLU A 140 -16.79 13.88 3.13
CA GLU A 140 -17.08 15.32 3.10
C GLU A 140 -17.09 15.90 1.67
N ASN A 141 -16.50 15.20 0.70
CA ASN A 141 -16.52 15.61 -0.69
C ASN A 141 -17.71 14.99 -1.45
N GLN A 142 -18.77 15.78 -1.61
CA GLN A 142 -20.01 15.38 -2.30
C GLN A 142 -19.84 14.92 -3.76
N HIS A 143 -18.71 15.24 -4.41
CA HIS A 143 -18.46 14.85 -5.80
C HIS A 143 -17.87 13.44 -5.92
N ILE A 144 -17.32 12.90 -4.83
CA ILE A 144 -16.83 11.51 -4.80
C ILE A 144 -18.02 10.58 -4.60
N GLN A 145 -18.28 9.76 -5.61
CA GLN A 145 -19.39 8.82 -5.62
C GLN A 145 -18.98 7.43 -5.14
N THR A 146 -17.69 7.09 -5.22
CA THR A 146 -17.20 5.78 -4.78
C THR A 146 -15.71 5.80 -4.41
N VAL A 147 -15.34 4.89 -3.51
CA VAL A 147 -13.97 4.62 -3.08
C VAL A 147 -13.63 3.15 -3.34
N VAL A 148 -12.39 2.86 -3.75
CA VAL A 148 -11.86 1.49 -3.98
C VAL A 148 -10.53 1.29 -3.27
#